data_AF-A0A945DGI1-F1
#
_entry.id   AF-A0A945DGI1-F1
#
_cell.length_a   1.000
_cell.length_b   1.000
_cell.length_c   1.000
_cell.angle_alpha   90.00
_cell.angle_beta   90.00
_cell.angle_gamma   90.00
#
_symmetry.space_group_name_H-M   'P 1'
#
loop_
_entity.id
_entity.type
_entity.pdbx_description
1 polymer ?
#
loop_
_entity_poly.entity_id
_entity_poly.type
_entity_poly.pdbx_seq_one_letter_code
_entity_poly.pdbx_strand_id
1 'polypeptide(L)'
;MGEGSAFLFLEDNEIETVPEIISELTKLTFLQLGNNRIHSLPDSFKEFSELREVIVDRNPMDDCFPIPDLTNLEFLEFISMDTELARRLEMEPIDVGGNRMSPGCSVMVKPRRSNCIIS
;
A
#
# COMPACT_ATOMS: atom_id res chain seq x y z
N MET A 1 -27.74 12.62 4.82
CA MET A 1 -27.27 11.40 5.51
C MET A 1 -25.82 11.26 5.12
N GLY A 2 -24.90 11.56 6.03
CA GLY A 2 -23.48 11.70 5.71
C GLY A 2 -22.85 10.35 5.37
N GLU A 3 -22.24 10.26 4.20
CA GLU A 3 -21.30 9.19 3.87
C GLU A 3 -20.10 9.37 4.80
N GLY A 4 -20.08 8.61 5.90
CA GLY A 4 -19.04 8.70 6.90
C GLY A 4 -17.81 7.94 6.42
N SER A 5 -16.74 8.67 6.10
CA SER A 5 -15.40 8.12 5.94
C SER A 5 -14.94 7.47 7.24
N ALA A 6 -14.42 6.24 7.17
CA ALA A 6 -13.83 5.56 8.32
C ALA A 6 -12.30 5.51 8.18
N PHE A 7 -11.62 5.73 9.31
CA PHE A 7 -10.16 5.76 9.41
C PHE A 7 -9.72 4.71 10.43
N LEU A 8 -8.74 3.88 10.07
CA LEU A 8 -8.16 2.88 10.95
C LEU A 8 -6.65 3.13 11.09
N PHE A 9 -6.22 3.39 12.32
CA PHE A 9 -4.83 3.63 12.67
C PHE A 9 -4.31 2.47 13.51
N LEU A 10 -3.32 1.77 12.98
CA LEU A 10 -2.65 0.62 13.58
C LEU A 10 -1.12 0.77 13.52
N GLU A 11 -0.62 2.00 13.34
CA GLU A 11 0.81 2.32 13.33
C GLU A 11 1.49 1.91 14.65
N ASP A 12 2.78 1.60 14.60
CA ASP A 12 3.63 1.36 15.77
C ASP A 12 3.16 0.18 16.63
N ASN A 13 2.77 -0.92 15.97
CA ASN A 13 2.39 -2.17 16.62
C ASN A 13 3.33 -3.32 16.20
N GLU A 14 3.04 -4.54 16.65
CA GLU A 14 3.76 -5.76 16.27
C GLU A 14 2.92 -6.65 15.33
N ILE A 15 2.12 -6.05 14.45
CA ILE A 15 1.25 -6.79 13.53
C ILE A 15 2.13 -7.51 12.51
N GLU A 16 2.06 -8.84 12.50
CA GLU A 16 2.79 -9.67 11.52
C GLU A 16 1.95 -10.01 10.29
N THR A 17 0.63 -10.10 10.47
CA THR A 17 -0.33 -10.45 9.41
C THR A 17 -1.57 -9.59 9.52
N VAL A 18 -2.06 -9.12 8.37
CA VAL A 18 -3.38 -8.49 8.27
C VAL A 18 -4.38 -9.57 7.90
N PRO A 19 -5.46 -9.77 8.67
CA PRO A 19 -6.43 -10.84 8.38
C PRO A 19 -7.29 -10.50 7.17
N GLU A 20 -7.76 -11.52 6.43
CA GLU A 20 -8.63 -11.36 5.26
C GLU A 20 -9.91 -10.56 5.56
N ILE A 21 -10.42 -10.67 6.79
CA ILE A 21 -11.63 -9.97 7.24
C ILE A 21 -11.51 -8.43 7.22
N ILE A 22 -10.29 -7.88 7.07
CA ILE A 22 -10.09 -6.42 7.03
C ILE A 22 -10.88 -5.78 5.88
N SER A 23 -11.11 -6.49 4.78
CA SER A 23 -11.88 -6.02 3.62
C SER A 23 -13.37 -5.83 3.91
N GLU A 24 -13.90 -6.45 4.96
CA GLU A 24 -15.30 -6.27 5.38
C GLU A 24 -15.56 -4.87 5.94
N LEU A 25 -14.52 -4.09 6.23
CA LEU A 25 -14.60 -2.68 6.57
C LEU A 25 -14.92 -1.84 5.32
N THR A 26 -16.09 -2.07 4.72
CA THR A 26 -16.54 -1.49 3.43
C THR A 26 -16.61 0.03 3.37
N LYS A 27 -16.58 0.72 4.52
CA LYS A 27 -16.55 2.18 4.62
C LYS A 27 -15.17 2.76 4.94
N LEU A 28 -14.16 1.89 5.08
CA LEU A 28 -12.81 2.31 5.39
C LEU A 28 -12.24 3.06 4.18
N THR A 29 -11.85 4.30 4.41
CA THR A 29 -11.25 5.17 3.40
C THR A 29 -9.76 5.32 3.60
N PHE A 30 -9.28 5.15 4.84
CA PHE A 30 -7.88 5.34 5.21
C PHE A 30 -7.41 4.23 6.16
N LEU A 31 -6.31 3.58 5.82
CA LEU A 31 -5.67 2.53 6.60
C LEU A 31 -4.18 2.82 6.83
N GLN A 32 -3.81 3.04 8.09
CA GLN A 32 -2.42 3.22 8.50
C GLN A 32 -1.93 1.97 9.24
N LEU A 33 -0.95 1.30 8.68
CA LEU A 33 -0.31 0.07 9.15
C LEU A 33 1.22 0.22 9.28
N GLY A 34 1.73 1.44 9.21
CA GLY A 34 3.16 1.70 9.24
C GLY A 34 3.85 1.23 10.52
N ASN A 35 5.16 0.99 10.44
CA ASN A 35 5.99 0.53 11.57
C ASN A 35 5.41 -0.70 12.28
N ASN A 36 5.17 -1.75 11.52
CA ASN A 36 4.72 -3.06 11.98
C ASN A 36 5.70 -4.15 11.53
N ARG A 37 5.28 -5.42 11.54
CA ARG A 37 6.06 -6.58 11.08
C ARG A 37 5.38 -7.30 9.91
N ILE A 38 4.64 -6.56 9.09
CA ILE A 38 3.84 -7.09 7.98
C ILE A 38 4.75 -7.46 6.81
N HIS A 39 4.62 -8.68 6.30
CA HIS A 39 5.42 -9.17 5.17
C HIS A 39 4.67 -9.08 3.83
N SER A 40 3.33 -9.08 3.89
CA SER A 40 2.45 -8.97 2.73
C SER A 40 1.06 -8.48 3.14
N LEU A 41 0.31 -7.95 2.19
CA LEU A 41 -1.12 -7.66 2.36
C LEU A 41 -1.97 -8.85 1.84
N PRO A 42 -3.11 -9.17 2.47
CA PRO A 42 -3.97 -10.27 2.06
C PRO A 42 -4.65 -10.00 0.72
N ASP A 43 -4.98 -11.06 -0.02
CA ASP A 43 -5.59 -10.97 -1.36
C ASP A 43 -6.96 -10.27 -1.35
N SER A 44 -7.66 -10.29 -0.21
CA SER A 44 -8.91 -9.54 0.01
C SER A 44 -8.74 -8.02 -0.03
N PHE A 45 -7.52 -7.47 -0.03
CA PHE A 45 -7.35 -6.01 -0.19
C PHE A 45 -8.00 -5.47 -1.46
N LYS A 46 -8.16 -6.28 -2.50
CA LYS A 46 -8.88 -5.90 -3.73
C LYS A 46 -10.39 -5.72 -3.56
N GLU A 47 -10.95 -6.14 -2.42
CA GLU A 47 -12.39 -6.16 -2.14
C GLU A 47 -12.86 -4.90 -1.41
N PHE A 48 -11.94 -4.02 -0.99
CA PHE A 48 -12.33 -2.74 -0.40
C PHE A 48 -13.10 -1.88 -1.41
N SER A 49 -14.32 -1.48 -1.05
CA SER A 49 -15.17 -0.67 -1.92
C SER A 49 -14.91 0.83 -1.85
N GLU A 50 -14.32 1.33 -0.76
CA GLU A 50 -14.19 2.77 -0.49
C GLU A 50 -12.78 3.18 -0.07
N LEU A 51 -11.80 2.26 -0.09
CA LEU A 51 -10.45 2.52 0.39
C LEU A 51 -9.73 3.46 -0.57
N ARG A 52 -9.25 4.59 -0.03
CA ARG A 52 -8.59 5.66 -0.77
C ARG A 52 -7.11 5.72 -0.49
N GLU A 53 -6.74 5.47 0.76
CA GLU A 53 -5.37 5.68 1.23
C GLU A 53 -4.90 4.50 2.09
N VAL A 54 -3.73 3.97 1.77
CA VAL A 54 -3.08 2.90 2.53
C VAL A 54 -1.63 3.28 2.81
N ILE A 55 -1.20 3.20 4.07
CA ILE A 55 0.20 3.43 4.44
C ILE A 55 0.70 2.19 5.15
N VAL A 56 1.75 1.57 4.60
CA VAL A 56 2.37 0.35 5.13
C VAL A 56 3.88 0.51 5.28
N ASP A 57 4.37 1.74 5.34
CA ASP A 57 5.80 2.03 5.48
C ASP A 57 6.41 1.37 6.73
N ARG A 58 7.71 1.14 6.74
CA ARG A 58 8.48 0.52 7.83
C ARG A 58 7.93 -0.86 8.21
N ASN A 59 7.60 -1.66 7.20
CA ASN A 59 7.26 -3.07 7.34
C ASN A 59 8.26 -3.93 6.56
N PRO A 60 8.57 -5.17 7.00
CA PRO A 60 9.47 -6.09 6.30
C PRO A 60 8.78 -6.74 5.08
N MET A 61 8.16 -5.93 4.20
CA MET A 61 7.47 -6.43 3.02
C MET A 61 8.44 -7.08 2.05
N ASP A 62 8.06 -8.24 1.53
CA ASP A 62 8.89 -8.99 0.57
C ASP A 62 8.96 -8.24 -0.77
N ASP A 63 10.18 -7.91 -1.22
CA ASP A 63 10.44 -7.17 -2.46
C ASP A 63 9.85 -7.85 -3.71
N CYS A 64 9.68 -9.18 -3.68
CA CYS A 64 9.14 -9.95 -4.81
C CYS A 64 7.61 -10.08 -4.81
N PHE A 65 6.93 -9.83 -3.69
CA PHE A 65 5.48 -10.02 -3.56
C PHE A 65 4.80 -9.11 -2.51
N PRO A 66 5.02 -7.78 -2.54
CA PRO A 66 4.60 -6.92 -1.42
C PRO A 66 3.10 -6.57 -1.44
N ILE A 67 2.47 -6.54 -2.63
CA ILE A 67 1.09 -6.06 -2.81
C ILE A 67 0.28 -7.06 -3.65
N PRO A 68 -0.96 -7.41 -3.25
CA PRO A 68 -1.89 -8.15 -4.10
C PRO A 68 -2.32 -7.32 -5.32
N ASP A 69 -3.03 -7.94 -6.25
CA ASP A 69 -3.60 -7.21 -7.39
C ASP A 69 -4.67 -6.20 -6.92
N LEU A 70 -4.33 -4.91 -6.95
CA LEU A 70 -5.20 -3.80 -6.55
C LEU A 70 -6.00 -3.20 -7.70
N THR A 71 -5.98 -3.80 -8.90
CA THR A 71 -6.66 -3.23 -10.09
C THR A 71 -8.17 -2.99 -9.92
N ASN A 72 -8.80 -3.63 -8.93
CA ASN A 72 -10.22 -3.47 -8.63
C ASN A 72 -10.54 -2.33 -7.64
N LEU A 73 -9.52 -1.68 -7.06
CA LEU A 73 -9.73 -0.58 -6.13
C LEU A 73 -9.97 0.75 -6.87
N GLU A 74 -11.23 0.99 -7.23
CA GLU A 74 -11.65 2.15 -8.03
C GLU A 74 -11.32 3.50 -7.36
N PHE A 75 -11.37 3.56 -6.03
CA PHE A 75 -11.15 4.79 -5.26
C PHE A 75 -9.77 4.91 -4.64
N LEU A 76 -8.87 3.94 -4.85
CA LEU A 76 -7.52 4.02 -4.28
C LEU A 76 -6.76 5.16 -4.95
N GLU A 77 -6.49 6.20 -4.17
CA GLU A 77 -5.83 7.42 -4.61
C GLU A 77 -4.36 7.44 -4.21
N PHE A 78 -4.01 6.78 -3.10
CA PHE A 78 -2.67 6.79 -2.52
C PHE A 78 -2.36 5.44 -1.84
N ILE A 79 -1.19 4.88 -2.13
CA ILE A 79 -0.58 3.87 -1.26
C ILE A 79 0.90 4.16 -1.12
N SER A 80 1.38 4.16 0.13
CA SER A 80 2.79 4.32 0.47
C SER A 80 3.34 3.04 1.07
N MET A 81 4.45 2.60 0.51
CA MET A 81 5.29 1.55 1.07
C MET A 81 6.76 1.84 0.78
N ASP A 82 7.63 1.50 1.72
CA ASP A 82 9.05 1.28 1.48
C ASP A 82 9.34 -0.22 1.57
N THR A 83 10.11 -0.71 0.61
CA THR A 83 10.63 -2.07 0.66
C THR A 83 12.06 -2.05 1.21
N GLU A 84 12.58 -3.18 1.68
CA GLU A 84 13.96 -3.24 2.15
C GLU A 84 14.94 -2.91 1.01
N LEU A 85 14.65 -3.32 -0.24
CA LEU A 85 15.43 -2.91 -1.40
C LEU A 85 15.35 -1.39 -1.64
N ALA A 86 14.16 -0.80 -1.56
CA ALA A 86 13.97 0.64 -1.68
C ALA A 86 14.77 1.40 -0.61
N ARG A 87 14.75 0.92 0.64
CA ARG A 87 15.52 1.49 1.75
C ARG A 87 17.03 1.37 1.52
N ARG A 88 17.50 0.18 1.11
CA ARG A 88 18.92 -0.10 0.82
C ARG A 88 19.46 0.71 -0.34
N LEU A 89 18.64 0.98 -1.33
CA LEU A 89 19.01 1.75 -2.52
C LEU A 89 18.71 3.25 -2.38
N GLU A 90 18.34 3.71 -1.17
CA GLU A 90 17.92 5.09 -0.90
C GLU A 90 16.86 5.56 -1.93
N MET A 91 15.91 4.71 -2.29
CA MET A 91 14.85 5.08 -3.22
C MET A 91 13.83 6.00 -2.57
N GLU A 92 13.12 6.78 -3.39
CA GLU A 92 11.95 7.47 -2.87
C GLU A 92 10.89 6.41 -2.53
N PRO A 93 10.05 6.65 -1.50
CA PRO A 93 8.90 5.81 -1.22
C PRO A 93 8.15 5.55 -2.52
N ILE A 94 7.60 4.35 -2.65
CA ILE A 94 6.76 4.01 -3.78
C ILE A 94 5.47 4.81 -3.61
N ASP A 95 5.49 6.06 -4.11
CA ASP A 95 4.30 6.86 -4.28
C ASP A 95 3.65 6.41 -5.58
N VAL A 96 2.73 5.45 -5.48
CA VAL A 96 1.81 5.16 -6.59
C VAL A 96 0.60 6.08 -6.57
N GLY A 97 0.56 7.02 -5.62
CA GLY A 97 -0.50 7.98 -5.49
C GLY A 97 -0.61 8.86 -6.72
N GLY A 98 -1.84 8.96 -7.24
CA GLY A 98 -2.16 9.76 -8.41
C GLY A 98 -2.14 9.03 -9.75
N ASN A 99 -1.87 7.73 -9.80
CA ASN A 99 -2.13 6.96 -11.01
C ASN A 99 -3.56 6.42 -10.97
N ARG A 100 -4.42 6.90 -11.89
CA ARG A 100 -5.51 6.07 -12.39
C ARG A 100 -4.89 4.74 -12.84
N MET A 101 -4.87 3.73 -11.97
CA MET A 101 -4.28 2.44 -12.29
C MET A 101 -5.16 1.79 -13.34
N SER A 102 -4.77 1.92 -14.61
CA SER A 102 -5.38 1.14 -15.70
C SER A 102 -5.18 -0.35 -15.38
N PRO A 103 -6.13 -1.24 -15.72
CA PRO A 103 -5.93 -2.67 -15.56
C PRO A 103 -4.60 -3.12 -16.19
N GLY A 104 -3.71 -3.71 -15.39
CA GLY A 104 -2.40 -4.22 -15.85
C GLY A 104 -1.19 -3.28 -15.66
N CYS A 105 -1.31 -2.19 -14.90
CA CYS A 105 -0.17 -1.29 -14.63
C CYS A 105 0.78 -1.85 -13.55
N SER A 106 2.08 -1.92 -13.84
CA SER A 106 3.12 -2.30 -12.88
C SER A 106 3.64 -1.08 -12.13
N VAL A 107 3.70 -1.17 -10.81
CA VAL A 107 4.27 -0.14 -9.93
C VAL A 107 5.79 -0.07 -10.13
N MET A 108 6.32 1.11 -10.48
CA MET A 108 7.76 1.31 -10.73
C MET A 108 8.37 2.30 -9.72
N VAL A 109 9.50 1.93 -9.14
CA VAL A 109 10.20 2.69 -8.09
C VAL A 109 11.24 3.64 -8.70
N LYS A 110 11.41 4.86 -8.17
CA LYS A 110 12.48 5.80 -8.60
C LYS A 110 13.55 6.01 -7.50
N PRO A 111 14.85 5.92 -7.83
CA PRO A 111 15.93 6.13 -6.84
C PRO A 111 16.11 7.64 -6.50
N ARG A 112 16.38 7.99 -5.22
CA ARG A 112 16.64 9.39 -4.80
C ARG A 112 17.90 10.00 -5.43
N ARG A 113 18.85 9.15 -5.80
CA ARG A 113 20.07 9.58 -6.50
C ARG A 113 19.90 9.34 -7.98
N SER A 114 19.45 10.39 -8.68
CA SER A 114 19.32 10.45 -10.12
C SER A 114 20.69 10.19 -10.77
N ASN A 115 20.98 8.94 -11.14
CA ASN A 115 22.03 8.60 -12.12
C ASN A 115 21.95 7.16 -12.66
N CYS A 116 20.78 6.53 -12.61
CA CYS A 116 20.54 5.31 -13.37
C CYS A 116 19.69 5.63 -14.59
N ILE A 117 20.35 5.61 -15.76
CA ILE A 117 19.71 5.58 -17.07
C ILE A 117 18.94 4.26 -17.16
N ILE A 118 17.63 4.34 -17.34
CA ILE A 118 16.79 3.18 -17.63
C ILE A 118 16.94 2.89 -19.13
N SER A 119 17.50 1.74 -19.48
CA SER A 119 17.47 1.18 -20.85
C SER A 119 16.21 0.37 -21.07
#